data_AF-A0A915ZIK6-F1
#
_entry.id   AF-A0A915ZIK6-F1
#
_cell.length_a   1.000
_cell.length_b   1.000
_cell.length_c   1.000
_cell.angle_alpha   90.00
_cell.angle_beta   90.00
_cell.angle_gamma   90.00
#
_symmetry.space_group_name_H-M   'P 1'
#
loop_
_entity.id
_entity.type
_entity.pdbx_description
1 polymer ?
#
loop_
_entity_poly.entity_id
_entity_poly.type
_entity_poly.pdbx_seq_one_letter_code
_entity_poly.pdbx_strand_id
1 'polypeptide(L)'
;MVEPSLNFDSVTITLNQSISAERTSIIYEGIDSNKELVVVKIAKKNEYLFCFKQERDALTRLSELNSPHIPKLLLSNINTLIITPFFVHSQYHIVHRDLQKYNFLRDNNGNILIADRRYSVIEGDNMPFAGVLECMPDDILESLDNNKAINYNPRMDFICLVRSLYLMFHNPVMERFSFDKVLENRNFKKQLQEIKTFWFSHGNSSE
;
A
#
# COMPACT_ATOMS: atom_id res chain seq x y z
N MET A 1 6.21 -3.70 -24.95
CA MET A 1 6.47 -2.26 -24.73
C MET A 1 5.13 -1.63 -24.40
N VAL A 2 5.05 -0.77 -23.38
CA VAL A 2 3.83 0.03 -23.14
C VAL A 2 3.84 1.16 -24.17
N GLU A 3 2.70 1.42 -24.82
CA GLU A 3 2.59 2.57 -25.72
C GLU A 3 2.86 3.88 -24.95
N PRO A 4 3.52 4.87 -25.58
CA PRO A 4 3.83 6.15 -24.93
C PRO A 4 2.59 6.98 -24.58
N SER A 5 1.40 6.54 -25.00
CA SER A 5 0.12 7.15 -24.70
C SER A 5 -0.92 6.08 -24.39
N LEU A 6 -1.77 6.34 -23.41
CA LEU A 6 -2.94 5.53 -23.06
C LEU A 6 -4.20 6.31 -23.41
N ASN A 7 -5.07 5.70 -24.22
CA ASN A 7 -6.33 6.31 -24.62
C ASN A 7 -7.48 5.77 -23.78
N PHE A 8 -8.22 6.67 -23.14
CA PHE A 8 -9.44 6.41 -22.39
C PHE A 8 -10.57 7.21 -23.05
N ASP A 9 -11.36 6.59 -23.92
CA ASP A 9 -12.46 7.23 -24.67
C ASP A 9 -12.12 8.63 -25.24
N SER A 10 -12.36 9.69 -24.47
CA SER A 10 -12.11 11.10 -24.81
C SER A 10 -10.84 11.73 -24.21
N VAL A 11 -10.09 11.00 -23.39
CA VAL A 11 -8.89 11.47 -22.68
C VAL A 11 -7.68 10.64 -23.07
N THR A 12 -6.64 11.31 -23.56
CA THR A 12 -5.33 10.70 -23.80
C THR A 12 -4.40 11.06 -22.66
N ILE A 13 -3.77 10.04 -22.07
CA ILE A 13 -2.70 10.20 -21.07
C ILE A 13 -1.37 9.90 -21.74
N THR A 14 -0.46 10.86 -21.76
CA THR A 14 0.92 10.65 -22.22
C THR A 14 1.77 10.15 -21.06
N LEU A 15 2.51 9.06 -21.25
CA LEU A 15 3.45 8.54 -20.25
C LEU A 15 4.79 9.24 -20.42
N ASN A 16 5.28 9.89 -19.37
CA ASN A 16 6.57 10.59 -19.38
C ASN A 16 7.70 9.62 -19.03
N GLN A 17 7.68 9.09 -17.81
CA GLN A 17 8.75 8.26 -17.26
C GLN A 17 8.20 7.22 -16.28
N SER A 18 8.84 6.05 -16.23
CA SER A 18 8.56 5.08 -15.17
C SER A 18 9.16 5.58 -13.85
N ILE A 19 8.34 5.68 -12.82
CA ILE A 19 8.75 6.07 -11.46
C ILE A 19 9.19 4.84 -10.67
N SER A 20 8.45 3.73 -10.79
CA SER A 20 8.67 2.55 -9.98
C SER A 20 8.15 1.27 -10.65
N ALA A 21 8.73 0.13 -10.28
CA ALA A 21 8.32 -1.19 -10.74
C ALA A 21 8.03 -2.09 -9.53
N GLU A 22 6.78 -2.07 -9.05
CA GLU A 22 6.30 -2.84 -7.92
C GLU A 22 6.12 -4.34 -8.25
N ARG A 23 5.77 -5.17 -7.26
CA ARG A 23 5.50 -6.60 -7.50
C ARG A 23 4.39 -6.81 -8.55
N THR A 24 3.31 -6.06 -8.45
CA THR A 24 2.09 -6.25 -9.26
C THR A 24 1.97 -5.28 -10.43
N SER A 25 2.72 -4.18 -10.40
CA SER A 25 2.49 -3.03 -11.27
C SER A 25 3.78 -2.34 -11.71
N ILE A 26 3.68 -1.52 -12.75
CA ILE A 26 4.66 -0.48 -13.08
C ILE A 26 3.95 0.86 -12.93
N ILE A 27 4.59 1.79 -12.23
CA ILE A 27 4.11 3.15 -11.98
C ILE A 27 4.83 4.09 -12.93
N TYR A 28 4.06 4.91 -13.63
CA TYR A 28 4.54 5.98 -14.50
C TYR A 28 4.05 7.32 -14.01
N GLU A 29 4.88 8.33 -14.24
CA GLU A 29 4.45 9.71 -14.33
C GLU A 29 3.78 9.91 -15.69
N GLY A 30 2.62 10.57 -15.71
CA GLY A 30 1.93 10.92 -16.94
C GLY A 30 1.37 12.33 -16.92
N ILE A 31 0.90 12.77 -18.08
CA ILE A 31 0.26 14.06 -18.28
C ILE A 31 -1.07 13.82 -19.01
N ASP A 32 -2.15 14.46 -18.54
CA ASP A 32 -3.46 14.40 -19.21
C ASP A 32 -3.58 15.43 -20.36
N SER A 33 -4.72 15.41 -21.06
CA SER A 33 -4.98 16.34 -22.16
C SER A 33 -4.99 17.82 -21.77
N ASN A 34 -5.17 18.14 -20.48
CA ASN A 34 -5.14 19.49 -19.93
C ASN A 34 -3.75 19.91 -19.45
N LYS A 35 -2.73 19.05 -19.62
CA LYS A 35 -1.36 19.23 -19.12
C LYS A 35 -1.22 19.10 -17.59
N GLU A 36 -2.19 18.48 -16.93
CA GLU A 36 -2.12 18.19 -15.51
C GLU A 36 -1.32 16.91 -15.25
N LEU A 37 -0.55 16.92 -14.17
CA LEU A 37 0.26 15.77 -13.77
C LEU A 37 -0.64 14.66 -13.22
N VAL A 38 -0.42 13.43 -13.67
CA VAL A 38 -1.12 12.24 -13.20
C VAL A 38 -0.16 11.10 -12.87
N VAL A 39 -0.60 10.19 -12.02
CA VAL A 39 0.11 8.93 -11.77
C VAL A 39 -0.63 7.81 -12.48
N VAL A 40 0.11 7.05 -13.29
CA VAL A 40 -0.41 5.92 -14.06
C VAL A 40 0.14 4.63 -13.49
N LYS A 41 -0.74 3.79 -12.93
CA LYS A 41 -0.39 2.46 -12.44
C LYS A 41 -0.88 1.43 -13.45
N ILE A 42 0.02 0.58 -13.97
CA ILE A 42 -0.29 -0.44 -14.99
C ILE A 42 0.07 -1.83 -14.44
N ALA A 43 -0.86 -2.79 -14.56
CA ALA A 43 -0.64 -4.16 -14.09
C ALA A 43 0.44 -4.87 -14.91
N LYS A 44 1.36 -5.57 -14.23
CA LYS A 44 2.43 -6.35 -14.90
C LYS A 44 1.91 -7.61 -15.59
N LYS A 45 0.85 -8.22 -15.05
CA LYS A 45 0.30 -9.52 -15.49
C LYS A 45 -1.20 -9.61 -15.20
N ASN A 46 -1.91 -10.45 -15.94
CA ASN A 46 -3.35 -10.68 -15.78
C ASN A 46 -3.73 -11.25 -14.40
N GLU A 47 -2.84 -12.04 -13.77
CA GLU A 47 -3.06 -12.58 -12.43
C GLU A 47 -3.21 -11.50 -11.34
N TYR A 48 -2.72 -10.27 -11.61
CA TYR A 48 -2.79 -9.15 -10.67
C TYR A 48 -3.99 -8.22 -10.87
N LEU A 49 -4.87 -8.49 -11.85
CA LEU A 49 -6.02 -7.63 -12.12
C LEU A 49 -7.00 -7.54 -10.93
N PHE A 50 -7.07 -8.57 -10.08
CA PHE A 50 -7.89 -8.53 -8.88
C PHE A 50 -7.40 -7.43 -7.90
N CYS A 51 -6.08 -7.21 -7.79
CA CYS A 51 -5.50 -6.16 -6.96
C CYS A 51 -5.95 -4.77 -7.45
N PHE A 52 -5.99 -4.59 -8.77
CA PHE A 52 -6.41 -3.33 -9.40
C PHE A 52 -7.90 -3.06 -9.18
N LYS A 53 -8.73 -4.10 -9.21
CA LYS A 53 -10.14 -3.97 -8.82
C LYS A 53 -10.27 -3.51 -7.37
N GLN A 54 -9.57 -4.15 -6.43
CA GLN A 54 -9.62 -3.77 -5.01
C GLN A 54 -9.17 -2.33 -4.79
N GLU A 55 -8.06 -1.92 -5.41
CA GLU A 55 -7.56 -0.55 -5.30
C GLU A 55 -8.53 0.46 -5.92
N ARG A 56 -9.14 0.15 -7.05
CA ARG A 56 -10.19 0.99 -7.65
C ARG A 56 -11.38 1.16 -6.71
N ASP A 57 -11.86 0.07 -6.13
CA ASP A 57 -13.02 0.07 -5.23
C ASP A 57 -12.69 0.90 -3.97
N ALA A 58 -11.48 0.75 -3.42
CA ALA A 58 -11.00 1.53 -2.28
C ALA A 58 -10.91 3.03 -2.62
N LEU A 59 -10.24 3.40 -3.71
CA LEU A 59 -10.10 4.80 -4.14
C LEU A 59 -11.47 5.44 -4.43
N THR A 60 -12.41 4.68 -5.00
CA THR A 60 -13.77 5.16 -5.26
C THR A 60 -14.49 5.49 -3.95
N ARG A 61 -14.46 4.59 -2.96
CA ARG A 61 -15.05 4.86 -1.63
C ARG A 61 -14.38 6.04 -0.94
N LEU A 62 -13.04 6.09 -0.98
CA LEU A 62 -12.29 7.17 -0.33
C LEU A 62 -12.51 8.53 -1.00
N SER A 63 -12.89 8.56 -2.28
CA SER A 63 -13.19 9.81 -2.99
C SER A 63 -14.42 10.53 -2.42
N GLU A 64 -15.35 9.81 -1.79
CA GLU A 64 -16.55 10.36 -1.14
C GLU A 64 -16.19 11.34 0.00
N LEU A 65 -15.01 11.17 0.60
CA LEU A 65 -14.50 12.05 1.66
C LEU A 65 -14.11 13.45 1.15
N ASN A 66 -14.06 13.66 -0.17
CA ASN A 66 -13.69 14.91 -0.84
C ASN A 66 -12.39 15.54 -0.34
N SER A 67 -11.46 14.71 0.15
CA SER A 67 -10.19 15.15 0.70
C SER A 67 -9.21 15.56 -0.39
N PRO A 68 -8.49 16.69 -0.25
CA PRO A 68 -7.35 17.02 -1.11
C PRO A 68 -6.12 16.14 -0.83
N HIS A 69 -6.12 15.40 0.29
CA HIS A 69 -5.02 14.53 0.71
C HIS A 69 -5.21 13.06 0.27
N ILE A 70 -6.34 12.74 -0.36
CA ILE A 70 -6.61 11.42 -0.92
C ILE A 70 -6.37 11.48 -2.43
N PRO A 71 -5.48 10.62 -2.99
CA PRO A 71 -5.40 10.42 -4.42
C PRO A 71 -6.78 10.06 -4.97
N LYS A 72 -7.27 10.86 -5.91
CA LYS A 72 -8.56 10.62 -6.55
C LYS A 72 -8.33 9.71 -7.74
N LEU A 73 -9.20 8.72 -7.90
CA LEU A 73 -9.28 7.98 -9.14
C LEU A 73 -9.86 8.90 -10.23
N LEU A 74 -9.05 9.22 -11.23
CA LEU A 74 -9.46 10.06 -12.35
C LEU A 74 -10.08 9.21 -13.45
N LEU A 75 -9.36 8.17 -13.87
CA LEU A 75 -9.77 7.24 -14.92
C LEU A 75 -9.28 5.84 -14.55
N SER A 76 -9.97 4.81 -15.04
CA SER A 76 -9.46 3.45 -14.94
C SER A 76 -10.04 2.54 -16.00
N ASN A 77 -9.29 1.48 -16.28
CA ASN A 77 -9.76 0.31 -16.99
C ASN A 77 -9.31 -0.93 -16.20
N ILE A 78 -9.49 -2.13 -16.76
CA ILE A 78 -9.24 -3.38 -16.04
C ILE A 78 -7.80 -3.51 -15.51
N ASN A 79 -6.80 -3.00 -16.23
CA ASN A 79 -5.39 -3.19 -15.91
C ASN A 79 -4.63 -1.88 -15.61
N THR A 80 -5.32 -0.74 -15.62
CA THR A 80 -4.72 0.58 -15.48
C THR A 80 -5.55 1.47 -14.55
N LEU A 81 -4.86 2.17 -13.64
CA LEU A 81 -5.44 3.23 -12.81
C LEU A 81 -4.72 4.55 -13.12
N ILE A 82 -5.50 5.62 -13.34
CA ILE A 82 -5.03 7.00 -13.44
C ILE A 82 -5.51 7.73 -12.20
N ILE A 83 -4.57 8.20 -11.39
CA ILE A 83 -4.88 8.84 -10.10
C ILE A 83 -4.19 10.20 -9.98
N THR A 84 -4.73 11.07 -9.14
CA THR A 84 -4.07 12.34 -8.83
C THR A 84 -2.75 12.10 -8.08
N PRO A 85 -1.76 13.00 -8.20
CA PRO A 85 -0.54 12.98 -7.41
C PRO A 85 -0.81 13.00 -5.89
N PHE A 86 0.12 12.45 -5.11
CA PHE A 86 -0.06 12.22 -3.67
C PHE A 86 0.06 13.50 -2.82
N PHE A 87 -0.83 13.63 -1.84
CA PHE A 87 -0.66 14.48 -0.65
C PHE A 87 -0.90 13.61 0.60
N VAL A 88 -0.20 13.84 1.72
CA VAL A 88 -0.22 12.94 2.90
C VAL A 88 -1.30 13.34 3.92
N HIS A 89 -1.83 12.35 4.65
CA HIS A 89 -2.96 12.41 5.57
C HIS A 89 -2.63 12.74 7.03
N SER A 90 -3.57 13.43 7.69
CA SER A 90 -3.81 13.38 9.15
C SER A 90 -5.29 13.56 9.56
N GLN A 91 -6.19 13.95 8.63
CA GLN A 91 -7.51 14.50 9.00
C GLN A 91 -8.71 13.54 8.88
N TYR A 92 -8.58 12.38 8.22
CA TYR A 92 -9.74 11.57 7.79
C TYR A 92 -9.85 10.17 8.43
N HIS A 93 -9.05 9.87 9.46
CA HIS A 93 -9.08 8.56 10.15
C HIS A 93 -8.96 7.35 9.20
N ILE A 94 -8.19 7.50 8.11
CA ILE A 94 -7.91 6.42 7.17
C ILE A 94 -6.72 5.62 7.68
N VAL A 95 -6.81 4.30 7.59
CA VAL A 95 -5.74 3.35 7.92
C VAL A 95 -5.32 2.63 6.64
N HIS A 96 -4.06 2.78 6.25
CA HIS A 96 -3.44 2.23 5.05
C HIS A 96 -3.24 0.72 5.13
N ARG A 97 -2.86 0.21 6.31
CA ARG A 97 -2.67 -1.22 6.65
C ARG A 97 -1.54 -1.96 5.91
N ASP A 98 -0.75 -1.27 5.09
CA ASP A 98 0.36 -1.90 4.35
C ASP A 98 1.51 -0.90 4.16
N LEU A 99 1.81 -0.06 5.17
CA LEU A 99 2.97 0.81 5.08
C LEU A 99 4.24 -0.01 5.26
N GLN A 100 4.94 -0.19 4.14
CA GLN A 100 6.20 -0.91 4.04
C GLN A 100 7.15 -0.22 3.08
N LYS A 101 8.44 -0.57 3.12
CA LYS A 101 9.49 0.06 2.29
C LYS A 101 9.20 0.13 0.79
N TYR A 102 8.44 -0.84 0.26
CA TYR A 102 8.07 -0.89 -1.16
C TYR A 102 6.97 0.11 -1.54
N ASN A 103 6.28 0.63 -0.53
CA ASN A 103 5.18 1.59 -0.65
C ASN A 103 5.67 3.03 -0.39
N PHE A 104 6.99 3.24 -0.27
CA PHE A 104 7.60 4.56 -0.24
C PHE A 104 8.25 4.83 -1.61
N LEU A 105 7.66 5.76 -2.35
CA LEU A 105 8.20 6.27 -3.61
C LEU A 105 8.97 7.55 -3.34
N ARG A 106 9.97 7.85 -4.17
CA ARG A 106 10.70 9.12 -4.11
C ARG A 106 10.40 9.91 -5.37
N ASP A 107 9.97 11.17 -5.21
CA ASP A 107 9.77 12.07 -6.35
C ASP A 107 11.10 12.69 -6.83
N ASN A 108 11.04 13.44 -7.93
CA ASN A 108 12.22 14.10 -8.53
C ASN A 108 12.83 15.19 -7.62
N ASN A 109 12.08 15.70 -6.65
CA ASN A 109 12.53 16.69 -5.67
C ASN A 109 13.10 16.05 -4.40
N GLY A 110 13.08 14.71 -4.32
CA GLY A 110 13.58 13.93 -3.22
C GLY A 110 12.59 13.73 -2.06
N ASN A 111 11.33 14.15 -2.20
CA ASN A 111 10.28 13.91 -1.21
C ASN A 111 9.84 12.45 -1.23
N ILE A 112 9.37 11.95 -0.07
CA ILE A 112 8.79 10.62 0.06
C ILE A 112 7.28 10.70 -0.16
N LEU A 113 6.78 9.90 -1.10
CA LEU A 113 5.38 9.66 -1.34
C LEU A 113 5.01 8.26 -0.82
N ILE A 114 3.88 8.13 -0.16
CA ILE A 114 3.31 6.83 0.21
C ILE A 114 2.53 6.31 -0.99
N ALA A 115 2.47 4.99 -1.24
CA ALA A 115 1.74 4.38 -2.36
C ALA A 115 1.02 3.08 -1.94
N ASP A 116 0.21 2.51 -2.85
CA ASP A 116 -0.51 1.24 -2.69
C ASP A 116 -1.62 1.20 -1.62
N ARG A 117 -2.75 1.87 -1.89
CA ARG A 117 -3.91 1.95 -0.98
C ARG A 117 -4.92 0.82 -1.14
N ARG A 118 -4.57 -0.28 -1.81
CA ARG A 118 -5.49 -1.40 -2.08
C ARG A 118 -6.10 -2.01 -0.82
N TYR A 119 -5.44 -1.85 0.32
CA TYR A 119 -5.91 -2.32 1.61
C TYR A 119 -6.41 -1.21 2.53
N SER A 120 -6.48 0.05 2.10
CA SER A 120 -6.91 1.13 2.98
C SER A 120 -8.36 0.96 3.45
N VAL A 121 -8.63 1.33 4.70
CA VAL A 121 -9.95 1.26 5.34
C VAL A 121 -10.20 2.53 6.15
N ILE A 122 -11.45 2.77 6.51
CA ILE A 122 -11.80 3.77 7.51
C ILE A 122 -11.65 3.12 8.89
N GLU A 123 -11.14 3.87 9.88
CA GLU A 123 -11.08 3.43 11.26
C GLU A 123 -12.44 2.87 11.73
N GLY A 124 -12.42 1.68 12.35
CA GLY A 124 -13.62 0.96 12.78
C GLY A 124 -14.18 -0.04 11.76
N ASP A 125 -13.71 -0.03 10.50
CA ASP A 125 -14.12 -1.06 9.53
C ASP A 125 -13.63 -2.45 9.94
N ASN A 126 -14.54 -3.43 9.96
CA ASN A 126 -14.18 -4.83 10.21
C ASN A 126 -13.71 -5.50 8.92
N MET A 127 -12.39 -5.61 8.76
CA MET A 127 -11.76 -6.15 7.55
C MET A 127 -10.72 -7.23 7.90
N PRO A 128 -10.54 -8.25 7.03
CA PRO A 128 -9.50 -9.25 7.23
C PRO A 128 -8.11 -8.61 7.24
N PHE A 129 -7.15 -9.31 7.84
CA PHE A 129 -5.75 -8.90 7.85
C PHE A 129 -5.22 -8.67 6.44
N ALA A 130 -4.52 -7.57 6.28
CA ALA A 130 -3.73 -7.26 5.10
C ALA A 130 -2.45 -6.55 5.54
N GLY A 131 -1.39 -6.71 4.75
CA GLY A 131 -0.08 -6.08 4.96
C GLY A 131 1.02 -7.06 5.36
N VAL A 132 2.13 -6.50 5.83
CA VAL A 132 3.39 -7.22 6.10
C VAL A 132 3.64 -7.35 7.60
N LEU A 133 3.70 -8.59 8.09
CA LEU A 133 3.82 -8.91 9.51
C LEU A 133 4.99 -8.21 10.18
N GLU A 134 6.12 -8.10 9.49
CA GLU A 134 7.35 -7.49 9.99
C GLU A 134 7.19 -6.02 10.35
N CYS A 135 6.19 -5.33 9.78
CA CYS A 135 5.89 -3.92 10.07
C CYS A 135 4.72 -3.75 11.04
N MET A 136 3.95 -4.81 11.30
CA MET A 136 2.70 -4.70 12.08
C MET A 136 2.97 -4.38 13.54
N PRO A 137 2.14 -3.53 14.19
CA PRO A 137 2.15 -3.32 15.63
C PRO A 137 1.90 -4.59 16.45
N ASP A 138 2.34 -4.57 17.71
CA ASP A 138 2.27 -5.75 18.59
C ASP A 138 0.84 -6.14 18.97
N ASP A 139 -0.08 -5.18 19.09
CA ASP A 139 -1.51 -5.43 19.32
C ASP A 139 -2.19 -6.11 18.12
N ILE A 140 -1.77 -5.76 16.91
CA ILE A 140 -2.21 -6.43 15.68
C ILE A 140 -1.65 -7.85 15.62
N LEU A 141 -0.35 -8.02 15.90
CA LEU A 141 0.29 -9.34 15.97
C LEU A 141 -0.36 -10.24 17.04
N GLU A 142 -0.71 -9.69 18.19
CA GLU A 142 -1.41 -10.42 19.25
C GLU A 142 -2.84 -10.80 18.85
N SER A 143 -3.55 -9.90 18.16
CA SER A 143 -4.88 -10.19 17.63
C SER A 143 -4.83 -11.34 16.62
N LEU A 144 -3.83 -11.37 15.75
CA LEU A 144 -3.58 -12.47 14.82
C LEU A 144 -3.27 -13.79 15.52
N ASP A 145 -2.41 -13.78 16.55
CA ASP A 145 -2.00 -14.98 17.30
C ASP A 145 -3.20 -15.66 17.98
N ASN A 146 -4.12 -14.83 18.46
CA ASN A 146 -5.31 -15.21 19.20
C ASN A 146 -6.57 -15.38 18.33
N ASN A 147 -6.47 -15.22 17.00
CA ASN A 147 -7.62 -15.20 16.09
C ASN A 147 -8.74 -14.21 16.50
N LYS A 148 -8.37 -13.04 17.02
CA LYS A 148 -9.29 -11.95 17.40
C LYS A 148 -9.52 -10.99 16.24
N ALA A 149 -10.63 -10.25 16.29
CA ALA A 149 -10.88 -9.15 15.38
C ALA A 149 -9.77 -8.08 15.52
N ILE A 150 -9.35 -7.51 14.40
CA ILE A 150 -8.29 -6.52 14.35
C ILE A 150 -8.91 -5.13 14.43
N ASN A 151 -8.41 -4.31 15.36
CA ASN A 151 -8.82 -2.91 15.48
C ASN A 151 -7.86 -2.02 14.69
N TYR A 152 -8.25 -1.63 13.47
CA TYR A 152 -7.45 -0.72 12.65
C TYR A 152 -7.66 0.72 13.08
N ASN A 153 -6.57 1.41 13.41
CA ASN A 153 -6.55 2.84 13.72
C ASN A 153 -5.30 3.51 13.10
N PRO A 154 -5.26 4.86 13.01
CA PRO A 154 -4.11 5.56 12.41
C PRO A 154 -2.76 5.34 13.13
N ARG A 155 -2.76 4.99 14.42
CA ARG A 155 -1.53 4.66 15.18
C ARG A 155 -0.84 3.43 14.59
N MET A 156 -1.60 2.49 14.06
CA MET A 156 -1.06 1.32 13.35
C MET A 156 -0.13 1.72 12.21
N ASP A 157 -0.57 2.64 11.35
CA ASP A 157 0.21 3.09 10.20
C ASP A 157 1.49 3.80 10.62
N PHE A 158 1.43 4.61 11.69
CA PHE A 158 2.63 5.26 12.24
C PHE A 158 3.68 4.23 12.67
N ILE A 159 3.28 3.18 13.38
CA ILE A 159 4.18 2.10 13.79
C ILE A 159 4.71 1.34 12.57
N CYS A 160 3.86 1.03 11.59
CA CYS A 160 4.27 0.41 10.33
C CYS A 160 5.34 1.25 9.61
N LEU A 161 5.17 2.58 9.56
CA LEU A 161 6.17 3.49 9.00
C LEU A 161 7.50 3.42 9.76
N VAL A 162 7.47 3.52 11.10
CA VAL A 162 8.69 3.47 11.94
C VAL A 162 9.41 2.13 11.78
N ARG A 163 8.67 1.01 11.87
CA ARG A 163 9.22 -0.34 11.69
C ARG A 163 9.79 -0.52 10.28
N SER A 164 9.12 0.01 9.26
CA SER A 164 9.63 -0.01 7.87
C SER A 164 10.96 0.73 7.72
N LEU A 165 11.07 1.92 8.29
CA LEU A 165 12.31 2.70 8.27
C LEU A 165 13.43 1.97 9.01
N TYR A 166 13.14 1.39 10.18
CA TYR A 166 14.10 0.56 10.91
C TYR A 166 14.62 -0.60 10.04
N LEU A 167 13.71 -1.34 9.40
CA LEU A 167 14.08 -2.47 8.54
C LEU A 167 14.88 -2.03 7.30
N MET A 168 14.62 -0.84 6.78
CA MET A 168 15.40 -0.26 5.68
C MET A 168 16.82 0.10 6.11
N PHE A 169 16.98 0.74 7.26
CA PHE A 169 18.29 1.23 7.72
C PHE A 169 19.17 0.13 8.29
N HIS A 170 18.59 -0.82 9.03
CA HIS A 170 19.35 -1.85 9.72
C HIS A 170 19.44 -3.17 8.94
N ASN A 171 18.55 -3.37 7.95
CA ASN A 171 18.47 -4.56 7.10
C ASN A 171 18.73 -5.88 7.85
N PRO A 172 17.99 -6.16 8.95
CA PRO A 172 18.19 -7.36 9.73
C PRO A 172 17.86 -8.60 8.89
N VAL A 173 18.58 -9.69 9.14
CA VAL A 173 18.29 -10.98 8.50
C VAL A 173 17.02 -11.56 9.12
N MET A 174 15.90 -11.44 8.41
CA MET A 174 14.65 -12.13 8.73
C MET A 174 14.23 -13.01 7.54
N GLU A 175 13.76 -14.22 7.82
CA GLU A 175 13.22 -15.10 6.78
C GLU A 175 11.97 -14.44 6.16
N ARG A 176 12.04 -14.16 4.85
CA ARG A 176 10.91 -13.58 4.10
C ARG A 176 9.86 -14.65 3.79
N PHE A 177 8.60 -14.29 3.96
CA PHE A 177 7.47 -15.15 3.63
C PHE A 177 6.80 -14.76 2.30
N SER A 178 6.37 -15.77 1.53
CA SER A 178 5.47 -15.58 0.40
C SER A 178 4.05 -15.95 0.80
N PHE A 179 3.12 -15.00 0.66
CA PHE A 179 1.69 -15.20 0.92
C PHE A 179 1.05 -16.33 0.09
N ASP A 180 1.70 -16.79 -0.98
CA ASP A 180 1.16 -17.85 -1.83
C ASP A 180 1.16 -19.24 -1.15
N LYS A 181 1.73 -19.38 0.06
CA LYS A 181 1.86 -20.66 0.80
C LYS A 181 1.18 -20.67 2.18
N VAL A 182 0.18 -19.82 2.39
CA VAL A 182 -0.46 -19.59 3.71
C VAL A 182 -1.26 -20.79 4.26
N LEU A 183 -1.62 -21.78 3.44
CA LEU A 183 -2.49 -22.88 3.90
C LEU A 183 -1.80 -23.98 4.73
N GLU A 184 -0.47 -23.97 4.88
CA GLU A 184 0.24 -24.91 5.76
C GLU A 184 0.54 -24.27 7.13
N ASN A 185 -0.49 -24.32 7.99
CA ASN A 185 -0.69 -23.72 9.31
C ASN A 185 0.46 -23.77 10.35
N ARG A 186 1.57 -24.50 10.11
CA ARG A 186 2.71 -24.56 11.06
C ARG A 186 3.72 -23.42 10.88
N ASN A 187 3.83 -22.86 9.67
CA ASN A 187 4.82 -21.81 9.42
C ASN A 187 4.36 -20.43 9.90
N PHE A 188 3.05 -20.14 9.84
CA PHE A 188 2.51 -18.82 10.21
C PHE A 188 2.70 -18.51 11.70
N LYS A 189 2.29 -19.40 12.62
CA LYS A 189 2.44 -19.17 14.06
C LYS A 189 3.90 -19.06 14.48
N LYS A 190 4.78 -19.91 13.94
CA LYS A 190 6.22 -19.85 14.23
C LYS A 190 6.80 -18.49 13.84
N GLN A 191 6.48 -18.02 12.63
CA GLN A 191 6.96 -16.73 12.14
C GLN A 191 6.39 -15.56 12.95
N LEU A 192 5.12 -15.64 13.34
CA LEU A 192 4.51 -14.63 14.20
C LEU A 192 5.26 -14.50 15.53
N GLN A 193 5.67 -15.62 16.14
CA GLN A 193 6.51 -15.59 17.35
C GLN A 193 7.92 -15.07 17.10
N GLU A 194 8.54 -15.41 15.97
CA GLU A 194 9.86 -14.87 15.59
C GLU A 194 9.81 -13.34 15.45
N ILE A 195 8.78 -12.81 14.79
CA ILE A 195 8.57 -11.36 14.62
C ILE A 195 8.30 -10.68 15.96
N LYS A 196 7.42 -11.26 16.81
CA LYS A 196 7.16 -10.74 18.16
C LYS A 196 8.44 -10.71 19.00
N THR A 197 9.25 -11.77 18.96
CA THR A 197 10.52 -11.85 19.68
C THR A 197 11.53 -10.83 19.17
N PHE A 198 11.60 -10.64 17.86
CA PHE A 198 12.44 -9.64 17.23
C PHE A 198 12.08 -8.23 17.72
N TRP A 199 10.81 -7.84 17.65
CA TRP A 199 10.41 -6.50 18.06
C TRP A 199 10.46 -6.26 19.57
N PHE A 200 10.26 -7.30 20.38
CA PHE A 200 10.45 -7.21 21.83
C PHE A 200 11.85 -6.71 22.21
N SER A 201 12.88 -7.05 21.42
CA SER A 201 14.28 -6.66 21.67
C SER A 201 14.74 -5.41 20.91
N HIS A 202 13.98 -4.93 19.92
CA HIS A 202 14.41 -3.85 19.02
C HIS A 202 13.45 -2.64 18.95
N GLY A 203 12.31 -2.70 19.64
CA GLY A 203 11.33 -1.61 19.67
C GLY A 203 9.91 -2.14 19.82
N ASN A 204 9.52 -2.37 21.08
CA ASN A 204 8.16 -2.76 21.42
C ASN A 204 7.21 -1.57 21.17
N SER A 205 6.05 -1.87 20.60
CA SER A 205 4.97 -0.95 20.26
C SER A 205 3.71 -1.17 21.10
N SER A 206 3.72 -2.17 22.00
CA SER A 206 2.79 -2.25 23.13
C SER A 206 2.86 -0.94 23.92
N GLU A 207 1.69 -0.40 24.29
CA GLU A 207 1.60 0.72 25.23
C GLU A 207 2.14 0.36 26.62
#